data_AF-A0A357Y145-F1
#
_entry.id   AF-A0A357Y145-F1
#
_cell.length_a   1.000
_cell.length_b   1.000
_cell.length_c   1.000
_cell.angle_alpha   90.00
_cell.angle_beta   90.00
_cell.angle_gamma   90.00
#
_symmetry.space_group_name_H-M   'P 1'
#
loop_
_entity.id
_entity.type
_entity.pdbx_description
1 polymer ?
#
loop_
_entity_poly.entity_id
_entity_poly.type
_entity_poly.pdbx_seq_one_letter_code
_entity_poly.pdbx_strand_id
1 'polypeptide(L)'
;MSWFEIGMLVCFAASWPVSIYKTWALKLGTAKSRSFILLVAVGYGCGIMHKILYSFDVVLLLYVFNLVLVLIDLGLVAYYRVLERSVPAQQGGTGN
;
A
#
# COMPACT_ATOMS: atom_id res chain seq x y z
N MET A 1 7.51 3.43 25.94
CA MET A 1 6.59 3.35 24.78
C MET A 1 5.68 4.56 24.77
N SER A 2 5.68 5.37 23.70
CA SER A 2 4.80 6.53 23.60
C SER A 2 3.48 6.11 22.95
N TRP A 3 2.36 6.42 23.59
CA TRP A 3 1.02 6.13 23.08
C TRP A 3 0.75 6.79 21.71
N PHE A 4 1.44 7.90 21.42
CA PHE A 4 1.36 8.60 20.14
C PHE A 4 1.95 7.80 18.97
N GLU A 5 3.03 7.04 19.20
CA GLU A 5 3.64 6.19 18.16
C GLU A 5 2.68 5.08 17.73
N ILE A 6 2.02 4.45 18.71
CA ILE A 6 1.00 3.42 18.47
C ILE A 6 -0.20 4.00 17.72
N GLY A 7 -0.71 5.16 18.17
CA GLY A 7 -1.84 5.83 17.52
C GLY A 7 -1.54 6.20 16.06
N MET A 8 -0.35 6.73 15.79
CA MET A 8 0.11 7.03 14.43
C MET A 8 0.14 5.77 13.55
N LEU A 9 0.71 4.67 14.03
CA LEU A 9 0.79 3.41 13.26
C LEU A 9 -0.55 2.74 13.03
N VAL A 10 -1.48 2.86 13.97
CA VAL A 10 -2.85 2.36 13.81
C VAL A 10 -3.61 3.20 12.78
N CYS A 11 -3.46 4.52 12.80
CA CYS A 11 -4.01 5.40 11.76
C CYS A 11 -3.45 5.05 10.37
N PHE A 12 -2.15 4.80 10.27
CA PHE A 12 -1.56 4.34 9.03
C PHE A 12 -2.06 2.95 8.64
N ALA A 13 -2.15 2.01 9.59
CA ALA A 13 -2.66 0.66 9.33
C ALA A 13 -4.07 0.70 8.77
N ALA A 14 -4.92 1.61 9.26
CA ALA A 14 -6.29 1.81 8.78
C ALA A 14 -6.37 2.51 7.41
N SER A 15 -5.36 3.28 7.02
CA SER A 15 -5.33 3.94 5.70
C SER A 15 -5.18 2.94 4.54
N TRP A 16 -4.45 1.84 4.75
CA TRP A 16 -4.23 0.79 3.75
C TRP A 16 -5.50 0.00 3.36
N PRO A 17 -6.35 -0.52 4.27
CA PRO A 17 -7.57 -1.22 3.88
C PRO A 17 -8.55 -0.32 3.12
N VAL A 18 -8.62 0.97 3.46
CA VAL A 18 -9.41 1.96 2.68
C VAL A 18 -8.81 2.12 1.27
N SER A 19 -7.49 2.18 1.19
CA SER A 19 -6.72 2.25 -0.05
C SER A 19 -6.94 1.01 -0.93
N ILE A 20 -6.89 -0.19 -0.35
CA ILE A 20 -7.09 -1.48 -1.00
C ILE A 20 -8.54 -1.59 -1.50
N TYR A 21 -9.50 -1.25 -0.65
CA TYR A 21 -10.93 -1.28 -0.98
C TYR A 21 -11.25 -0.40 -2.18
N LYS A 22 -10.69 0.83 -2.24
CA LYS A 22 -10.84 1.70 -3.40
C LYS A 22 -10.24 1.06 -4.67
N THR A 23 -9.01 0.52 -4.60
CA THR A 23 -8.38 -0.14 -5.76
C THR A 23 -9.24 -1.30 -6.27
N TRP A 24 -9.78 -2.12 -5.36
CA TRP A 24 -10.65 -3.23 -5.73
C TRP A 24 -11.97 -2.74 -6.32
N ALA A 25 -12.68 -1.83 -5.63
CA ALA A 25 -14.00 -1.35 -6.06
C ALA A 25 -13.95 -0.65 -7.42
N LEU A 26 -12.92 0.15 -7.67
CA LEU A 26 -12.74 0.88 -8.92
C LEU A 26 -12.15 0.01 -10.04
N LYS A 27 -11.56 -1.16 -9.72
CA LYS A 27 -10.79 -2.02 -10.64
C LYS A 27 -9.72 -1.28 -11.45
N LEU A 28 -9.37 -0.06 -11.05
CA LEU A 28 -8.42 0.81 -11.72
C LEU A 28 -7.09 0.80 -10.99
N GLY A 29 -6.08 0.15 -11.57
CA GLY A 29 -4.70 0.13 -11.05
C GLY A 29 -3.94 1.42 -11.32
N THR A 30 -4.48 2.30 -12.17
CA THR A 30 -3.76 3.44 -12.75
C THR A 30 -3.83 4.73 -11.91
N ALA A 31 -4.74 4.82 -10.94
CA ALA A 31 -4.93 6.03 -10.12
C ALA A 31 -3.89 6.24 -9.00
N LYS A 32 -3.08 5.23 -8.65
CA LYS A 32 -2.08 5.33 -7.56
C LYS A 32 -0.64 5.40 -8.06
N SER A 33 0.11 6.32 -7.45
CA SER A 33 1.55 6.44 -7.64
C SER A 33 2.30 5.29 -6.96
N ARG A 34 2.83 4.35 -7.75
CA ARG A 34 3.67 3.23 -7.26
C ARG A 34 4.86 3.72 -6.44
N SER A 35 5.46 4.84 -6.84
CA SER A 35 6.63 5.43 -6.18
C SER A 35 6.31 5.87 -4.75
N PHE A 36 5.09 6.36 -4.51
CA PHE A 36 4.64 6.73 -3.16
C PHE A 36 4.52 5.49 -2.26
N ILE A 37 3.90 4.42 -2.74
CA ILE A 37 3.76 3.16 -2.01
C ILE A 37 5.15 2.55 -1.70
N LEU A 38 6.07 2.58 -2.66
CA LEU A 38 7.43 2.09 -2.49
C LEU A 38 8.22 2.92 -1.47
N LEU A 39 8.10 4.25 -1.52
CA LEU A 39 8.75 5.15 -0.56
C LEU A 39 8.25 4.89 0.87
N VAL A 40 6.95 4.66 1.02
CA VAL A 40 6.35 4.32 2.31
C VAL A 40 6.82 2.94 2.80
N ALA A 41 6.94 1.95 1.91
CA ALA A 41 7.50 0.63 2.25
C ALA A 41 8.95 0.74 2.77
N VAL A 42 9.79 1.56 2.11
CA VAL A 42 11.17 1.81 2.55
C VAL A 42 11.20 2.54 3.89
N GLY A 43 10.31 3.52 4.10
CA GLY A 43 10.15 4.20 5.38
C GLY A 43 9.79 3.23 6.52
N TYR A 44 8.86 2.29 6.28
CA TYR A 44 8.53 1.23 7.23
C TYR A 44 9.72 0.32 7.52
N GLY A 45 10.48 -0.09 6.50
CA GLY A 45 11.69 -0.91 6.67
C GLY A 45 12.74 -0.23 7.55
N CYS A 46 12.95 1.07 7.35
CA CYS A 46 13.89 1.87 8.15
C CYS A 46 13.44 1.96 9.63
N GLY A 47 12.14 2.17 9.88
CA GLY A 47 11.57 2.17 11.23
C GLY A 47 11.64 0.81 11.93
N ILE A 48 11.43 -0.29 11.18
CA ILE A 48 11.60 -1.66 11.68
C ILE A 48 13.06 -1.90 12.08
N MET A 49 14.03 -1.56 11.23
CA MET A 49 15.45 -1.71 11.57
C MET A 49 15.84 -0.94 12.83
N HIS A 50 15.34 0.29 12.98
CA HIS A 50 15.60 1.09 14.18
C HIS A 50 15.01 0.44 15.45
N LYS A 51 13.78 -0.11 15.39
CA LYS A 51 13.16 -0.84 16.52
C LYS A 51 13.88 -2.15 16.85
N ILE A 52 14.28 -2.95 15.84
CA ILE A 52 15.02 -4.20 16.04
C ILE A 52 16.36 -3.94 16.75
N LEU A 53 17.04 -2.84 16.41
CA LEU A 53 18.34 -2.51 16.94
C LEU A 53 18.31 -1.88 18.35
N TYR A 54 17.19 -1.27 18.76
CA TYR A 54 17.13 -0.50 20.02
C TYR A 54 16.08 -0.98 21.04
N SER A 55 14.91 -1.48 20.66
CA SER A 55 13.87 -1.94 21.61
C SER A 55 12.79 -2.81 20.93
N PHE A 56 12.67 -4.07 21.36
CA PHE A 56 11.63 -5.00 20.95
C PHE A 56 10.31 -4.72 21.68
N ASP A 57 9.38 -4.06 21.02
CA ASP A 57 8.06 -3.73 21.56
C ASP A 57 6.94 -4.10 20.60
N VAL A 58 5.69 -4.13 21.09
CA VAL A 58 4.47 -4.40 20.31
C VAL A 58 4.35 -3.50 19.06
N VAL A 59 4.98 -2.32 19.09
CA VAL A 59 5.06 -1.37 17.98
C VAL A 59 5.74 -1.98 16.75
N LEU A 60 6.72 -2.86 16.94
CA LEU A 60 7.37 -3.59 15.85
C LEU A 60 6.37 -4.48 15.09
N LEU A 61 5.46 -5.14 15.81
CA LEU A 61 4.41 -5.98 15.21
C LEU A 61 3.43 -5.13 14.38
N LEU A 62 3.09 -3.92 14.84
CA LEU A 62 2.30 -2.95 14.09
C LEU A 62 3.02 -2.44 12.82
N TYR A 63 4.33 -2.27 12.87
CA TYR A 63 5.17 -1.93 11.72
C TYR A 63 5.19 -3.06 10.68
N VAL A 64 5.40 -4.30 11.11
CA VAL A 64 5.38 -5.49 10.24
C VAL A 64 3.99 -5.66 9.62
N PHE A 65 2.93 -5.48 10.40
CA PHE A 65 1.56 -5.54 9.90
C PHE A 65 1.28 -4.47 8.83
N ASN A 66 1.73 -3.23 9.04
CA ASN A 66 1.66 -2.18 8.03
C ASN A 66 2.40 -2.57 6.75
N LEU A 67 3.61 -3.13 6.86
CA LEU A 67 4.40 -3.57 5.71
C LEU A 67 3.66 -4.64 4.89
N VAL A 68 3.03 -5.62 5.55
CA VAL A 68 2.23 -6.65 4.88
C VAL A 68 1.05 -6.02 4.13
N LEU A 69 0.33 -5.07 4.73
CA LEU A 69 -0.77 -4.37 4.07
C LEU A 69 -0.31 -3.57 2.84
N VAL A 70 0.82 -2.88 2.95
CA VAL A 70 1.45 -2.14 1.83
C VAL A 70 1.77 -3.09 0.68
N LEU A 71 2.34 -4.25 0.98
CA LEU A 71 2.72 -5.24 -0.04
C LEU A 71 1.49 -5.83 -0.73
N ILE A 72 0.40 -6.08 0.01
CA ILE A 72 -0.88 -6.52 -0.56
C ILE A 72 -1.46 -5.45 -1.49
N ASP A 73 -1.51 -4.18 -1.08
CA ASP A 73 -1.98 -3.07 -1.93
C ASP A 73 -1.12 -2.94 -3.20
N LEU A 74 0.21 -3.03 -3.07
CA LEU A 74 1.14 -2.99 -4.20
C LEU A 74 0.91 -4.14 -5.18
N GLY A 75 0.74 -5.37 -4.68
CA GLY A 75 0.45 -6.55 -5.49
C GLY A 75 -0.89 -6.42 -6.22
N LEU A 76 -1.91 -5.91 -5.53
CA LEU A 76 -3.24 -5.69 -6.10
C LEU A 76 -3.21 -4.62 -7.20
N VAL A 77 -2.51 -3.51 -6.98
CA VAL A 77 -2.29 -2.46 -7.98
C VAL A 77 -1.53 -2.99 -9.20
N ALA A 78 -0.50 -3.81 -8.98
CA ALA A 78 0.26 -4.43 -10.07
C ALA A 78 -0.63 -5.38 -10.91
N TYR A 79 -1.44 -6.20 -10.24
CA TYR A 79 -2.35 -7.14 -10.90
C TYR A 79 -3.38 -6.43 -11.79
N TYR A 80 -4.13 -5.45 -11.26
CA TYR A 80 -5.15 -4.73 -12.04
C TYR A 80 -4.54 -3.98 -13.22
N ARG A 81 -3.32 -3.46 -13.08
CA ARG A 81 -2.65 -2.76 -14.19
C ARG A 81 -2.19 -3.69 -15.32
N VAL A 82 -1.78 -4.91 -15.00
CA VAL A 82 -1.48 -5.93 -16.02
C VAL A 82 -2.78 -6.30 -16.74
N LEU A 83 -3.88 -6.49 -16.01
CA LEU A 83 -5.20 -6.77 -16.60
C LEU A 83 -5.68 -5.63 -17.51
N GLU A 84 -5.56 -4.37 -17.09
CA GLU A 84 -5.87 -3.19 -17.92
C GLU A 84 -5.04 -3.12 -19.20
N ARG A 85 -3.77 -3.53 -19.18
CA ARG A 85 -2.92 -3.61 -20.37
C ARG A 85 -3.28 -4.76 -21.31
N SER A 86 -3.85 -5.84 -20.77
CA SER A 86 -4.28 -7.01 -21.52
C SER A 86 -5.66 -6.83 -22.17
N VAL A 87 -6.47 -5.88 -21.72
CA VAL A 87 -7.65 -5.42 -22.45
C VAL A 87 -7.15 -4.48 -23.55
N PRO A 88 -7.08 -4.90 -24.83
CA PRO A 88 -6.79 -3.96 -25.90
C PRO A 88 -7.83 -2.85 -25.79
N ALA A 89 -7.38 -1.60 -25.77
CA ALA A 89 -8.26 -0.46 -25.89
C ALA A 89 -9.16 -0.74 -27.09
N GLN A 90 -10.43 -1.05 -26.85
CA GLN A 90 -11.46 -0.97 -27.87
C GLN A 90 -11.39 0.46 -28.34
N GLN A 91 -10.66 0.68 -29.44
CA GLN A 91 -10.65 1.93 -30.17
C GLN A 91 -12.13 2.26 -30.37
N GLY A 92 -12.55 3.38 -29.78
CA GLY A 92 -13.85 3.97 -30.05
C GLY A 92 -13.90 4.31 -31.52
N GLY A 93 -14.31 3.33 -32.32
CA GLY A 93 -14.82 3.52 -33.66
C GLY A 93 -16.18 4.18 -33.53
N THR A 94 -16.19 5.50 -33.42
CA THR A 94 -17.21 6.29 -34.08
C THR A 94 -16.58 6.75 -35.38
N GLY A 95 -16.76 5.91 -36.40
CA GLY A 95 -16.61 6.31 -37.78
C GLY A 95 -17.77 7.23 -38.20
N ASN A 96 -17.46 8.02 -39.22
CA ASN A 96 -18.30 8.92 -40.01
C ASN A 96 -18.60 10.31 -39.41
#